data_AF-A0A7Y4WVA4-F1
#
_entry.id   AF-A0A7Y4WVA4-F1
#
_cell.length_a   1.000
_cell.length_b   1.000
_cell.length_c   1.000
_cell.angle_alpha   90.00
_cell.angle_beta   90.00
_cell.angle_gamma   90.00
#
_symmetry.space_group_name_H-M   'P 1'
#
loop_
_entity.id
_entity.type
_entity.pdbx_description
1 polymer ?
#
loop_
_entity_poly.entity_id
_entity_poly.type
_entity_poly.pdbx_seq_one_letter_code
_entity_poly.pdbx_strand_id
1 'polypeptide(L)'
;GYVVDATRAPLAVSSGVAGDGYRSPANTPLNGGFIKIEMQTAGGWQDVTLEILNLGIAGRNQGVAGCLEPAPDAVIRIQRLRNNPVGGGCGNGSLFATDYWPNVLYDTREGNLRDTVPVGQATMFLGGVMHFIELDVANLSRWFQGNIGATGANALNNNGFTVYFSDRRGNSNAGVETGEYGFEDYVNPNDAAGTPNAVLDAGEDLNANAALDNYGQTPIVPGGATAPLTAAASPTTLVTAAEARTNRAILFRRALKLTNGGLGNLVQPGLTIAAENPVYVQGNYNANAGGFQEPNSASAVIADAVTLLSNQWNDNNSINNPHRPGNRVANTAAWYRLAIIAGKGPSFPQPGAFATPQDFGTDGGVHNFLRYLEDWNAALNYRGSIASFYFNRQAVGVYKCCTNVYSPPTRGYTFDVEFLQPALLPPNTPMFRDLNATGFTQVIR
;
A
#
# COMPACT_ATOMS: atom_id res chain seq x y z
N GLY A 1 17.20 -20.62 5.59
CA GLY A 1 15.84 -20.08 5.75
C GLY A 1 15.58 -19.86 7.21
N TYR A 2 14.91 -18.77 7.56
CA TYR A 2 14.53 -18.48 8.95
C TYR A 2 13.40 -19.43 9.38
N VAL A 3 13.50 -20.00 10.58
CA VAL A 3 12.40 -20.73 11.21
C VAL A 3 11.83 -19.80 12.26
N VAL A 4 10.63 -19.28 12.01
CA VAL A 4 9.85 -18.57 13.02
C VAL A 4 9.47 -19.60 14.09
N ASP A 5 9.57 -19.23 15.37
CA ASP A 5 9.28 -20.12 16.50
C ASP A 5 7.95 -20.90 16.31
N ALA A 6 7.96 -22.20 16.62
CA ALA A 6 6.82 -23.11 16.47
C ALA A 6 5.59 -22.71 17.31
N THR A 7 5.75 -21.82 18.29
CA THR A 7 4.63 -21.24 19.05
C THR A 7 3.90 -20.11 18.31
N ARG A 8 4.41 -19.69 17.14
CA ARG A 8 3.88 -18.58 16.34
C ARG A 8 3.00 -19.09 15.21
N ALA A 9 2.19 -18.17 14.67
CA ALA A 9 1.31 -18.42 13.54
C ALA A 9 2.09 -19.04 12.37
N PRO A 10 1.67 -20.22 11.85
CA PRO A 10 2.30 -20.79 10.66
C PRO A 10 2.06 -19.91 9.43
N LEU A 11 2.94 -20.01 8.43
CA LEU A 11 2.73 -19.35 7.14
C LEU A 11 1.49 -19.90 6.44
N ALA A 12 0.67 -19.00 5.91
CA ALA A 12 -0.58 -19.32 5.25
C ALA A 12 -0.41 -20.28 4.06
N VAL A 13 -1.24 -21.34 4.00
CA VAL A 13 -1.28 -22.29 2.89
C VAL A 13 -2.70 -22.49 2.37
N SER A 14 -2.82 -22.85 1.09
CA SER A 14 -4.08 -23.22 0.46
C SER A 14 -4.66 -24.48 1.11
N SER A 15 -5.97 -24.51 1.37
CA SER A 15 -6.67 -25.75 1.73
C SER A 15 -7.00 -26.60 0.50
N GLY A 16 -6.87 -26.05 -0.71
CA GLY A 16 -7.28 -26.70 -1.96
C GLY A 16 -8.79 -26.78 -2.16
N VAL A 17 -9.60 -26.25 -1.24
CA VAL A 17 -11.07 -26.33 -1.32
C VAL A 17 -11.60 -25.24 -2.24
N ALA A 18 -11.99 -25.62 -3.46
CA ALA A 18 -12.46 -24.67 -4.48
C ALA A 18 -13.70 -23.86 -4.03
N GLY A 19 -14.57 -24.44 -3.20
CA GLY A 19 -15.74 -23.76 -2.64
C GLY A 19 -15.40 -22.58 -1.72
N ASP A 20 -14.21 -22.59 -1.10
CA ASP A 20 -13.71 -21.49 -0.26
C ASP A 20 -13.00 -20.40 -1.09
N GLY A 21 -12.94 -20.55 -2.42
CA GLY A 21 -12.27 -19.62 -3.33
C GLY A 21 -10.84 -19.99 -3.69
N TYR A 22 -10.26 -21.06 -3.11
CA TYR A 22 -8.92 -21.49 -3.48
C TYR A 22 -8.85 -21.94 -4.94
N ARG A 23 -7.80 -21.51 -5.63
CA ARG A 23 -7.50 -21.86 -7.03
C ARG A 23 -6.10 -22.46 -7.18
N SER A 24 -5.58 -23.01 -6.09
CA SER A 24 -4.30 -23.72 -6.04
C SER A 24 -4.43 -24.99 -5.21
N PRO A 25 -3.63 -26.03 -5.46
CA PRO A 25 -3.67 -27.27 -4.70
C PRO A 25 -3.46 -27.06 -3.20
N ALA A 26 -3.96 -27.99 -2.39
CA ALA A 26 -3.74 -27.99 -0.95
C ALA A 26 -2.24 -27.91 -0.62
N ASN A 27 -1.89 -27.23 0.46
CA ASN A 27 -0.53 -26.95 0.92
C ASN A 27 0.31 -26.02 0.03
N THR A 28 -0.27 -25.43 -1.02
CA THR A 28 0.42 -24.36 -1.78
C THR A 28 0.62 -23.13 -0.89
N PRO A 29 1.86 -22.60 -0.73
CA PRO A 29 2.09 -21.39 0.04
C PRO A 29 1.34 -20.18 -0.55
N LEU A 30 0.59 -19.47 0.29
CA LEU A 30 -0.15 -18.27 -0.09
C LEU A 30 0.71 -17.00 0.02
N ASN A 31 1.72 -17.06 0.89
CA ASN A 31 2.80 -16.09 0.97
C ASN A 31 4.10 -16.80 0.60
N GLY A 32 4.83 -16.24 -0.38
CA GLY A 32 6.11 -16.78 -0.83
C GLY A 32 7.20 -15.71 -0.89
N GLY A 33 8.35 -16.09 -1.43
CA GLY A 33 9.51 -15.21 -1.60
C GLY A 33 10.47 -15.22 -0.41
N PHE A 34 11.39 -14.26 -0.40
CA PHE A 34 12.36 -14.03 0.66
C PHE A 34 12.04 -12.72 1.38
N ILE A 35 12.37 -12.64 2.65
CA ILE A 35 12.29 -11.42 3.44
C ILE A 35 13.63 -11.21 4.15
N LYS A 36 14.07 -9.96 4.16
CA LYS A 36 15.25 -9.50 4.88
C LYS A 36 14.91 -8.17 5.54
N ILE A 37 15.24 -8.04 6.80
CA ILE A 37 15.05 -6.82 7.59
C ILE A 37 16.38 -6.52 8.25
N GLU A 38 16.96 -5.37 7.90
CA GLU A 38 18.22 -4.91 8.43
C GLU A 38 18.04 -3.59 9.14
N MET A 39 18.76 -3.45 10.25
CA MET A 39 18.81 -2.24 11.05
C MET A 39 20.21 -1.67 10.94
N GLN A 40 20.32 -0.39 10.63
CA GLN A 40 21.60 0.31 10.72
C GLN A 40 21.87 0.68 12.18
N THR A 41 23.10 0.45 12.63
CA THR A 41 23.63 0.87 13.95
C THR A 41 24.86 1.75 13.74
N ALA A 42 25.44 2.28 14.81
CA ALA A 42 26.73 2.95 14.75
C ALA A 42 27.87 2.03 14.24
N GLY A 43 27.73 0.70 14.42
CA GLY A 43 28.70 -0.31 13.98
C GLY A 43 28.46 -0.88 12.59
N GLY A 44 27.46 -0.39 11.85
CA GLY A 44 27.05 -0.90 10.54
C GLY A 44 25.69 -1.59 10.54
N TRP A 45 25.41 -2.37 9.50
CA TRP A 45 24.14 -3.06 9.32
C TRP A 45 24.06 -4.35 10.14
N GLN A 46 22.93 -4.55 10.80
CA GLN A 46 22.61 -5.73 11.59
C GLN A 46 21.34 -6.40 11.05
N ASP A 47 21.39 -7.71 10.86
CA ASP A 47 20.20 -8.50 10.52
C ASP A 47 19.29 -8.64 11.75
N VAL A 48 18.05 -8.16 11.62
CA VAL A 48 17.01 -8.22 12.65
C VAL A 48 15.77 -9.00 12.17
N THR A 49 15.89 -9.73 11.05
CA THR A 49 14.77 -10.41 10.40
C THR A 49 14.06 -11.38 11.34
N LEU A 50 14.80 -12.26 12.02
CA LEU A 50 14.21 -13.22 12.96
C LEU A 50 13.57 -12.53 14.15
N GLU A 51 14.21 -11.50 14.70
CA GLU A 51 13.68 -10.78 15.85
C GLU A 51 12.30 -10.19 15.53
N ILE A 52 12.20 -9.46 14.42
CA ILE A 52 10.96 -8.85 13.97
C ILE A 52 9.89 -9.91 13.68
N LEU A 53 10.23 -10.99 12.97
CA LEU A 53 9.26 -12.07 12.69
C LEU A 53 8.82 -12.80 13.96
N ASN A 54 9.69 -12.91 14.97
CA ASN A 54 9.37 -13.55 16.24
C ASN A 54 8.46 -12.68 17.13
N LEU A 55 8.31 -11.37 16.87
CA LEU A 55 7.28 -10.55 17.50
C LEU A 55 5.86 -10.89 16.99
N GLY A 56 5.80 -11.62 15.87
CA GLY A 56 4.59 -12.13 15.24
C GLY A 56 4.35 -11.53 13.86
N ILE A 57 3.57 -12.24 13.04
CA ILE A 57 3.45 -11.97 11.60
C ILE A 57 1.99 -11.86 11.11
N ALA A 58 1.03 -12.07 12.01
CA ALA A 58 -0.38 -12.20 11.65
C ALA A 58 -1.23 -11.08 12.25
N GLY A 59 -2.12 -10.52 11.44
CA GLY A 59 -3.18 -9.62 11.87
C GLY A 59 -4.48 -10.33 12.25
N ARG A 60 -5.36 -9.58 12.89
CA ARG A 60 -6.71 -10.03 13.30
C ARG A 60 -7.60 -10.49 12.14
N ASN A 61 -8.61 -11.26 12.48
CA ASN A 61 -9.74 -11.54 11.60
C ASN A 61 -10.54 -10.24 11.39
N GLN A 62 -10.61 -9.76 10.14
CA GLN A 62 -11.33 -8.54 9.78
C GLN A 62 -12.78 -8.78 9.33
N GLY A 63 -13.18 -10.04 9.17
CA GLY A 63 -14.54 -10.44 8.80
C GLY A 63 -15.49 -10.57 9.99
N VAL A 64 -14.96 -10.56 11.22
CA VAL A 64 -15.72 -10.67 12.47
C VAL A 64 -15.41 -9.44 13.33
N ALA A 65 -16.46 -8.75 13.78
CA ALA A 65 -16.31 -7.55 14.60
C ALA A 65 -15.70 -7.87 15.98
N GLY A 66 -14.87 -6.97 16.50
CA GLY A 66 -14.31 -7.07 17.85
C GLY A 66 -13.14 -8.05 18.02
N CYS A 67 -12.62 -8.64 16.94
CA CYS A 67 -11.45 -9.50 17.02
C CYS A 67 -10.18 -8.73 17.38
N LEU A 68 -9.43 -9.28 18.35
CA LEU A 68 -8.15 -8.73 18.79
C LEU A 68 -7.01 -9.21 17.90
N GLU A 69 -5.89 -8.47 17.90
CA GLU A 69 -4.68 -8.90 17.20
C GLU A 69 -4.16 -10.23 17.79
N PRO A 70 -3.86 -11.25 16.96
CA PRO A 70 -3.31 -12.52 17.45
C PRO A 70 -1.84 -12.40 17.84
N ALA A 71 -1.15 -11.39 17.32
CA ALA A 71 0.20 -11.00 17.72
C ALA A 71 0.22 -9.49 18.02
N PRO A 72 -0.07 -9.08 19.27
CA PRO A 72 -0.14 -7.67 19.66
C PRO A 72 1.15 -6.88 19.45
N ASP A 73 2.31 -7.56 19.48
CA ASP A 73 3.63 -6.94 19.30
C ASP A 73 4.15 -7.03 17.85
N ALA A 74 3.38 -7.60 16.92
CA ALA A 74 3.79 -7.71 15.52
C ALA A 74 4.11 -6.32 14.94
N VAL A 75 5.37 -6.11 14.55
CA VAL A 75 5.82 -4.89 13.86
C VAL A 75 5.39 -4.94 12.40
N ILE A 76 5.54 -6.10 11.77
CA ILE A 76 5.05 -6.35 10.41
C ILE A 76 4.02 -7.47 10.41
N ARG A 77 2.95 -7.32 9.61
CA ARG A 77 1.98 -8.38 9.37
C ARG A 77 1.97 -8.73 7.90
N ILE A 78 2.28 -9.99 7.61
CA ILE A 78 2.36 -10.52 6.23
C ILE A 78 1.10 -11.30 5.84
N GLN A 79 0.29 -11.64 6.84
CA GLN A 79 -0.95 -12.37 6.71
C GLN A 79 -1.92 -11.95 7.81
N ARG A 80 -3.13 -12.47 7.77
CA ARG A 80 -4.14 -12.29 8.79
C ARG A 80 -4.92 -13.57 9.02
N LEU A 81 -5.58 -13.66 10.17
CA LEU A 81 -6.57 -14.72 10.40
C LEU A 81 -7.68 -14.63 9.35
N ARG A 82 -8.07 -15.79 8.81
CA ARG A 82 -9.18 -15.91 7.86
C ARG A 82 -10.50 -15.53 8.50
N ASN A 83 -11.51 -15.25 7.68
CA ASN A 83 -12.81 -14.78 8.18
C ASN A 83 -13.63 -15.87 8.89
N ASN A 84 -13.33 -17.13 8.60
CA ASN A 84 -14.08 -18.31 9.03
C ASN A 84 -13.11 -19.43 9.47
N PRO A 85 -12.27 -19.19 10.49
CA PRO A 85 -11.24 -20.14 10.92
C PRO A 85 -11.86 -21.43 11.47
N VAL A 86 -11.08 -22.50 11.52
CA VAL A 86 -11.49 -23.75 12.16
C VAL A 86 -11.87 -23.46 13.63
N GLY A 87 -13.04 -23.95 14.06
CA GLY A 87 -13.60 -23.66 15.38
C GLY A 87 -14.42 -22.36 15.48
N GLY A 88 -14.44 -21.54 14.42
CA GLY A 88 -15.27 -20.33 14.33
C GLY A 88 -14.72 -19.12 15.12
N GLY A 89 -15.46 -18.01 15.09
CA GLY A 89 -15.09 -16.77 15.78
C GLY A 89 -13.84 -16.09 15.19
N CYS A 90 -13.00 -15.55 16.07
CA CYS A 90 -11.83 -14.76 15.66
C CYS A 90 -10.62 -15.60 15.23
N GLY A 91 -10.47 -16.84 15.73
CA GLY A 91 -9.34 -17.73 15.38
C GLY A 91 -8.01 -17.44 16.09
N ASN A 92 -7.99 -16.55 17.10
CA ASN A 92 -6.76 -16.24 17.84
C ASN A 92 -6.17 -17.52 18.48
N GLY A 93 -4.87 -17.74 18.26
CA GLY A 93 -4.15 -18.94 18.74
C GLY A 93 -4.21 -20.14 17.80
N SER A 94 -4.78 -20.02 16.59
CA SER A 94 -4.75 -21.13 15.63
C SER A 94 -3.32 -21.54 15.26
N LEU A 95 -3.09 -22.85 15.21
CA LEU A 95 -1.84 -23.47 14.75
C LEU A 95 -2.00 -24.06 13.34
N PHE A 96 -3.14 -23.86 12.69
CA PHE A 96 -3.41 -24.37 11.34
C PHE A 96 -3.00 -23.34 10.29
N ALA A 97 -2.09 -23.72 9.39
CA ALA A 97 -1.68 -22.86 8.27
C ALA A 97 -2.84 -22.46 7.34
N THR A 98 -3.92 -23.24 7.32
CA THR A 98 -5.15 -22.97 6.55
C THR A 98 -6.10 -21.98 7.23
N ASP A 99 -5.78 -21.51 8.45
CA ASP A 99 -6.52 -20.48 9.17
C ASP A 99 -6.03 -19.05 8.91
N TYR A 100 -5.07 -18.91 8.00
CA TYR A 100 -4.48 -17.63 7.63
C TYR A 100 -4.66 -17.36 6.14
N TRP A 101 -4.87 -16.09 5.81
CA TRP A 101 -4.93 -15.59 4.44
C TRP A 101 -3.91 -14.46 4.24
N PRO A 102 -3.44 -14.24 3.00
CA PRO A 102 -2.68 -13.05 2.66
C PRO A 102 -3.44 -11.78 3.01
N ASN A 103 -2.68 -10.73 3.32
CA ASN A 103 -3.22 -9.39 3.42
C ASN A 103 -3.54 -8.87 2.03
N VAL A 104 -4.78 -8.42 1.84
CA VAL A 104 -5.32 -8.00 0.55
C VAL A 104 -6.48 -7.04 0.72
N LEU A 105 -6.49 -6.02 -0.13
CA LEU A 105 -7.59 -5.06 -0.29
C LEU A 105 -7.93 -4.91 -1.77
N TYR A 106 -9.11 -4.37 -2.06
CA TYR A 106 -9.47 -3.95 -3.41
C TYR A 106 -9.29 -2.45 -3.58
N ASP A 107 -8.38 -2.07 -4.46
CA ASP A 107 -8.21 -0.72 -4.93
C ASP A 107 -8.99 -0.54 -6.23
N THR A 108 -10.15 0.10 -6.12
CA THR A 108 -11.05 0.31 -7.26
C THR A 108 -10.42 1.17 -8.35
N ARG A 109 -9.50 2.08 -8.01
CA ARG A 109 -8.79 2.91 -8.99
C ARG A 109 -7.88 2.07 -9.87
N GLU A 110 -7.24 1.09 -9.26
CA GLU A 110 -6.30 0.19 -9.93
C GLU A 110 -7.00 -0.90 -10.74
N GLY A 111 -8.18 -1.35 -10.29
CA GLY A 111 -8.92 -2.39 -10.99
C GLY A 111 -9.79 -1.90 -12.14
N ASN A 112 -10.55 -0.82 -11.95
CA ASN A 112 -11.51 -0.36 -12.95
C ASN A 112 -10.80 0.40 -14.07
N LEU A 113 -10.88 -0.01 -15.33
CA LEU A 113 -10.33 0.80 -16.44
C LEU A 113 -11.13 2.09 -16.68
N ARG A 114 -12.44 2.02 -16.44
CA ARG A 114 -13.39 3.14 -16.55
C ARG A 114 -14.27 3.19 -15.31
N ASP A 115 -14.77 4.37 -14.96
CA ASP A 115 -15.67 4.51 -13.81
C ASP A 115 -17.13 4.19 -14.13
N THR A 116 -17.36 3.11 -14.87
CA THR A 116 -18.68 2.70 -15.38
C THR A 116 -19.07 1.29 -14.96
N VAL A 117 -18.24 0.62 -14.15
CA VAL A 117 -18.58 -0.69 -13.61
C VAL A 117 -19.83 -0.57 -12.74
N PRO A 118 -20.85 -1.43 -12.93
CA PRO A 118 -22.08 -1.34 -12.15
C PRO A 118 -21.84 -1.50 -10.65
N VAL A 119 -22.44 -0.63 -9.84
CA VAL A 119 -22.24 -0.64 -8.37
C VAL A 119 -22.70 -1.93 -7.67
N GLY A 120 -23.56 -2.72 -8.34
CA GLY A 120 -24.03 -4.01 -7.85
C GLY A 120 -23.17 -5.20 -8.27
N GLN A 121 -22.14 -4.99 -9.11
CA GLN A 121 -21.26 -6.06 -9.54
C GLN A 121 -20.40 -6.53 -8.35
N ALA A 122 -20.47 -7.83 -8.05
CA ALA A 122 -19.76 -8.44 -6.92
C ALA A 122 -18.36 -8.96 -7.29
N THR A 123 -18.13 -9.25 -8.57
CA THR A 123 -16.82 -9.61 -9.09
C THR A 123 -15.99 -8.37 -9.35
N MET A 124 -14.68 -8.47 -9.15
CA MET A 124 -13.73 -7.36 -9.26
C MET A 124 -12.62 -7.68 -10.25
N PHE A 125 -12.00 -6.65 -10.83
CA PHE A 125 -10.88 -6.82 -11.74
C PHE A 125 -9.60 -7.18 -10.98
N LEU A 126 -8.89 -8.21 -11.44
CA LEU A 126 -7.69 -8.73 -10.77
C LEU A 126 -6.60 -7.65 -10.58
N GLY A 127 -6.49 -6.67 -11.49
CA GLY A 127 -5.54 -5.56 -11.37
C GLY A 127 -5.74 -4.70 -10.12
N GLY A 128 -6.96 -4.65 -9.57
CA GLY A 128 -7.27 -3.93 -8.34
C GLY A 128 -7.05 -4.73 -7.06
N VAL A 129 -6.70 -6.02 -7.15
CA VAL A 129 -6.42 -6.87 -5.98
C VAL A 129 -5.00 -6.60 -5.50
N MET A 130 -4.89 -5.75 -4.47
CA MET A 130 -3.61 -5.29 -3.94
C MET A 130 -3.19 -6.13 -2.74
N HIS A 131 -2.12 -6.89 -2.88
CA HIS A 131 -1.51 -7.59 -1.74
C HIS A 131 -0.55 -6.67 -1.01
N PHE A 132 -0.61 -6.63 0.31
CA PHE A 132 0.21 -5.71 1.08
C PHE A 132 0.92 -6.37 2.25
N ILE A 133 2.02 -5.74 2.67
CA ILE A 133 2.59 -5.94 4.01
C ILE A 133 2.07 -4.81 4.88
N GLU A 134 1.59 -5.13 6.07
CA GLU A 134 1.20 -4.13 7.05
C GLU A 134 2.39 -3.81 7.95
N LEU A 135 2.65 -2.53 8.19
CA LEU A 135 3.60 -2.01 9.17
C LEU A 135 2.83 -1.30 10.27
N ASP A 136 2.92 -1.85 11.48
CA ASP A 136 2.33 -1.26 12.67
C ASP A 136 3.28 -0.20 13.23
N VAL A 137 2.94 1.07 13.03
CA VAL A 137 3.81 2.20 13.38
C VAL A 137 4.00 2.31 14.89
N ALA A 138 2.99 1.97 15.68
CA ALA A 138 3.10 1.97 17.14
C ALA A 138 4.09 0.90 17.62
N ASN A 139 3.99 -0.32 17.07
CA ASN A 139 4.92 -1.39 17.43
C ASN A 139 6.34 -1.14 16.92
N LEU A 140 6.50 -0.58 15.72
CA LEU A 140 7.81 -0.14 15.24
C LEU A 140 8.45 0.87 16.20
N SER A 141 7.68 1.87 16.67
CA SER A 141 8.16 2.85 17.63
C SER A 141 8.52 2.21 18.98
N ARG A 142 7.69 1.27 19.47
CA ARG A 142 8.01 0.49 20.67
C ARG A 142 9.30 -0.30 20.51
N TRP A 143 9.57 -0.84 19.32
CA TRP A 143 10.80 -1.57 19.02
C TRP A 143 12.03 -0.65 19.03
N PHE A 144 11.96 0.51 18.36
CA PHE A 144 13.02 1.52 18.42
C PHE A 144 13.29 2.04 19.84
N GLN A 145 12.27 2.04 20.71
CA GLN A 145 12.39 2.44 22.10
C GLN A 145 12.90 1.30 23.03
N GLY A 146 13.07 0.08 22.51
CA GLY A 146 13.46 -1.09 23.31
C GLY A 146 12.34 -1.65 24.20
N ASN A 147 11.09 -1.26 23.98
CA ASN A 147 9.93 -1.75 24.73
C ASN A 147 9.49 -3.15 24.27
N ILE A 148 9.81 -3.51 23.02
CA ILE A 148 9.68 -4.85 22.45
C ILE A 148 10.92 -5.19 21.64
N GLY A 149 11.20 -6.47 21.45
CA GLY A 149 12.46 -6.92 20.88
C GLY A 149 13.65 -6.61 21.80
N ALA A 150 14.85 -6.79 21.28
CA ALA A 150 16.11 -6.60 22.00
C ALA A 150 17.06 -5.61 21.30
N THR A 151 16.96 -5.46 19.98
CA THR A 151 17.98 -4.74 19.19
C THR A 151 17.56 -3.34 18.77
N GLY A 152 16.26 -3.03 18.73
CA GLY A 152 15.75 -1.77 18.16
C GLY A 152 16.27 -0.50 18.83
N ALA A 153 16.58 -0.54 20.13
CA ALA A 153 17.19 0.60 20.85
C ALA A 153 18.61 0.95 20.36
N ASN A 154 19.27 0.06 19.61
CA ASN A 154 20.58 0.29 19.01
C ASN A 154 20.49 0.88 17.59
N ALA A 155 19.27 1.08 17.06
CA ALA A 155 19.05 1.66 15.75
C ALA A 155 19.68 3.06 15.65
N LEU A 156 20.36 3.32 14.54
CA LEU A 156 20.97 4.60 14.26
C LEU A 156 19.89 5.68 14.20
N ASN A 157 19.99 6.65 15.10
CA ASN A 157 19.14 7.82 15.16
C ASN A 157 19.92 9.03 14.67
N ASN A 158 19.57 9.55 13.50
CA ASN A 158 20.16 10.75 12.92
C ASN A 158 19.07 11.80 12.69
N ASN A 159 18.69 12.48 13.78
CA ASN A 159 17.51 13.34 13.83
C ASN A 159 16.20 12.58 13.55
N GLY A 160 16.14 11.32 13.97
CA GLY A 160 15.03 10.38 13.84
C GLY A 160 15.40 9.15 12.99
N PHE A 161 14.37 8.41 12.60
CA PHE A 161 14.50 7.09 11.98
C PHE A 161 13.96 7.09 10.55
N THR A 162 14.50 6.21 9.71
CA THR A 162 13.98 5.97 8.36
C THR A 162 13.80 4.47 8.14
N VAL A 163 12.61 4.09 7.67
CA VAL A 163 12.34 2.73 7.20
C VAL A 163 12.28 2.77 5.68
N TYR A 164 13.11 1.97 5.03
CA TYR A 164 13.00 1.68 3.61
C TYR A 164 12.25 0.36 3.39
N PHE A 165 11.27 0.36 2.50
CA PHE A 165 10.44 -0.80 2.17
C PHE A 165 10.45 -1.07 0.67
N SER A 166 10.66 -2.34 0.31
CA SER A 166 10.51 -2.82 -1.05
C SER A 166 9.98 -4.26 -1.04
N ASP A 167 8.84 -4.46 -1.69
CA ASP A 167 8.28 -5.77 -2.01
C ASP A 167 8.18 -5.90 -3.53
N ARG A 168 9.15 -6.59 -4.13
CA ARG A 168 9.21 -6.87 -5.57
C ARG A 168 8.79 -8.31 -5.90
N ARG A 169 8.14 -9.01 -4.97
CA ARG A 169 7.78 -10.42 -5.17
C ARG A 169 6.78 -10.57 -6.32
N GLY A 170 7.22 -11.25 -7.37
CA GLY A 170 6.44 -11.48 -8.58
C GLY A 170 6.63 -10.39 -9.64
N ASN A 171 7.49 -9.41 -9.43
CA ASN A 171 7.94 -8.51 -10.49
C ASN A 171 8.87 -9.27 -11.44
N SER A 172 8.55 -9.26 -12.73
CA SER A 172 9.35 -9.91 -13.77
C SER A 172 8.94 -9.41 -15.15
N ASN A 173 9.91 -9.01 -15.95
CA ASN A 173 9.84 -8.89 -17.39
C ASN A 173 10.77 -9.92 -18.02
N ALA A 174 10.21 -11.01 -18.56
CA ALA A 174 10.98 -12.11 -19.14
C ALA A 174 12.12 -12.63 -18.23
N GLY A 175 11.89 -12.66 -16.91
CA GLY A 175 12.87 -13.10 -15.91
C GLY A 175 13.79 -12.00 -15.35
N VAL A 176 13.64 -10.75 -15.80
CA VAL A 176 14.37 -9.59 -15.30
C VAL A 176 13.49 -8.77 -14.36
N GLU A 177 14.01 -8.42 -13.19
CA GLU A 177 13.32 -7.53 -12.24
C GLU A 177 13.43 -6.06 -12.70
N THR A 178 12.29 -5.39 -12.86
CA THR A 178 12.20 -3.98 -13.29
C THR A 178 11.91 -3.02 -12.14
N GLY A 179 11.31 -3.51 -11.05
CA GLY A 179 10.80 -2.67 -9.94
C GLY A 179 9.46 -2.00 -10.23
N GLU A 180 8.82 -2.31 -11.35
CA GLU A 180 7.67 -1.57 -11.90
C GLU A 180 6.53 -2.53 -12.23
N TYR A 181 5.28 -2.06 -12.21
CA TYR A 181 4.16 -2.89 -12.62
C TYR A 181 4.25 -3.24 -14.10
N GLY A 182 4.53 -2.26 -14.96
CA GLY A 182 4.79 -2.48 -16.39
C GLY A 182 3.60 -2.99 -17.19
N PHE A 183 2.39 -2.67 -16.74
CA PHE A 183 1.19 -2.76 -17.54
C PHE A 183 0.71 -1.34 -17.80
N GLU A 184 0.94 -0.86 -19.02
CA GLU A 184 0.69 0.53 -19.41
C GLU A 184 -0.51 0.68 -20.35
N ASP A 185 -1.03 -0.43 -20.88
CA ASP A 185 -2.16 -0.47 -21.82
C ASP A 185 -3.51 -0.28 -21.10
N TYR A 186 -3.84 0.97 -20.74
CA TYR A 186 -5.01 1.33 -19.91
C TYR A 186 -5.79 2.57 -20.36
N VAL A 187 -5.24 3.40 -21.25
CA VAL A 187 -5.88 4.60 -21.80
C VAL A 187 -6.89 4.18 -22.86
N ASN A 188 -6.47 3.50 -23.92
CA ASN A 188 -7.34 2.90 -24.93
C ASN A 188 -8.43 3.87 -25.44
N PRO A 189 -8.08 4.94 -26.17
CA PRO A 189 -8.94 6.11 -26.37
C PRO A 189 -10.13 5.87 -27.31
N ASN A 190 -10.06 4.80 -28.11
CA ASN A 190 -11.10 4.40 -29.07
C ASN A 190 -12.07 3.36 -28.50
N ASP A 191 -11.89 2.92 -27.26
CA ASP A 191 -12.75 1.94 -26.60
C ASP A 191 -13.46 2.53 -25.37
N ALA A 192 -14.79 2.40 -25.35
CA ALA A 192 -15.62 2.93 -24.28
C ALA A 192 -15.41 2.20 -22.94
N ALA A 193 -15.00 0.93 -22.97
CA ALA A 193 -14.68 0.14 -21.78
C ALA A 193 -13.20 0.25 -21.37
N GLY A 194 -12.36 0.85 -22.22
CA GLY A 194 -10.91 0.96 -22.02
C GLY A 194 -10.16 -0.35 -22.25
N THR A 195 -10.73 -1.26 -23.02
CA THR A 195 -10.14 -2.57 -23.33
C THR A 195 -8.74 -2.40 -23.93
N PRO A 196 -7.71 -3.10 -23.40
CA PRO A 196 -6.35 -3.08 -23.92
C PRO A 196 -6.26 -3.28 -25.43
N ASN A 197 -5.52 -2.42 -26.14
CA ASN A 197 -5.45 -2.39 -27.60
C ASN A 197 -4.06 -2.76 -28.17
N ALA A 198 -3.07 -2.97 -27.31
CA ALA A 198 -1.66 -3.25 -27.65
C ALA A 198 -0.99 -2.17 -28.51
N VAL A 199 -1.42 -0.91 -28.39
CA VAL A 199 -0.86 0.28 -29.04
C VAL A 199 -0.38 1.24 -27.96
N LEU A 200 0.77 1.88 -28.16
CA LEU A 200 1.22 2.95 -27.26
C LEU A 200 0.36 4.20 -27.48
N ASP A 201 -0.61 4.44 -26.60
CA ASP A 201 -1.39 5.66 -26.59
C ASP A 201 -0.75 6.74 -25.71
N ALA A 202 -1.17 8.00 -25.91
CA ALA A 202 -0.72 9.09 -25.05
C ALA A 202 -1.08 8.81 -23.59
N GLY A 203 -0.09 8.90 -22.69
CA GLY A 203 -0.26 8.62 -21.27
C GLY A 203 0.11 7.19 -20.84
N GLU A 204 0.54 6.33 -21.77
CA GLU A 204 0.91 4.93 -21.53
C GLU A 204 2.43 4.67 -21.61
N ASP A 205 3.24 5.71 -21.41
CA ASP A 205 4.70 5.59 -21.32
C ASP A 205 5.14 6.15 -19.95
N LEU A 206 5.07 5.32 -18.92
CA LEU A 206 5.28 5.77 -17.55
C LEU A 206 6.79 5.88 -17.20
N ASN A 207 7.70 5.27 -17.97
CA ASN A 207 9.16 5.34 -17.79
C ASN A 207 9.86 6.23 -18.83
N ALA A 208 9.11 6.80 -19.77
CA ALA A 208 9.64 7.57 -20.89
C ALA A 208 10.61 6.76 -21.78
N ASN A 209 10.33 5.47 -21.99
CA ASN A 209 11.14 4.60 -22.84
C ASN A 209 10.68 4.58 -24.32
N ALA A 210 9.60 5.31 -24.65
CA ALA A 210 8.97 5.37 -25.97
C ALA A 210 8.44 4.02 -26.50
N ALA A 211 8.07 3.10 -25.60
CA ALA A 211 7.46 1.82 -25.91
C ALA A 211 6.27 1.55 -24.97
N LEU A 212 5.32 0.74 -25.43
CA LEU A 212 4.25 0.23 -24.57
C LEU A 212 4.79 -0.95 -23.75
N ASP A 213 4.85 -0.82 -22.43
CA ASP A 213 5.17 -1.95 -21.56
C ASP A 213 3.90 -2.74 -21.17
N ASN A 214 3.96 -4.06 -21.33
CA ASN A 214 2.86 -4.97 -21.01
C ASN A 214 3.30 -6.22 -20.24
N TYR A 215 4.47 -6.22 -19.62
CA TYR A 215 4.92 -7.39 -18.86
C TYR A 215 4.10 -7.58 -17.56
N GLY A 216 3.52 -6.50 -17.01
CA GLY A 216 2.68 -6.51 -15.81
C GLY A 216 1.36 -7.28 -15.91
N GLN A 217 0.85 -7.51 -17.12
CA GLN A 217 -0.36 -8.30 -17.33
C GLN A 217 -0.13 -9.81 -17.25
N THR A 218 1.13 -10.27 -17.31
CA THR A 218 1.45 -11.70 -17.34
C THR A 218 1.47 -12.28 -15.91
N PRO A 219 0.60 -13.25 -15.58
CA PRO A 219 0.52 -13.79 -14.23
C PRO A 219 1.59 -14.86 -13.95
N ILE A 220 2.12 -14.86 -12.73
CA ILE A 220 2.99 -15.90 -12.19
C ILE A 220 2.16 -16.80 -11.27
N VAL A 221 1.71 -17.93 -11.80
CA VAL A 221 0.79 -18.85 -11.11
C VAL A 221 1.51 -20.04 -10.48
N PRO A 222 1.00 -20.59 -9.35
CA PRO A 222 1.51 -21.83 -8.80
C PRO A 222 1.15 -23.03 -9.70
N GLY A 223 1.92 -24.12 -9.60
CA GLY A 223 1.59 -25.38 -10.27
C GLY A 223 0.21 -25.90 -9.88
N GLY A 224 -0.57 -26.36 -10.85
CA GLY A 224 -1.93 -26.86 -10.64
C GLY A 224 -2.98 -25.76 -10.38
N ALA A 225 -2.68 -24.51 -10.71
CA ALA A 225 -3.65 -23.43 -10.58
C ALA A 225 -4.85 -23.60 -11.52
N THR A 226 -6.04 -23.23 -11.04
CA THR A 226 -7.31 -23.40 -11.77
C THR A 226 -7.97 -22.05 -12.08
N ALA A 227 -8.88 -22.04 -13.07
CA ALA A 227 -9.60 -20.83 -13.48
C ALA A 227 -10.37 -20.17 -12.31
N PRO A 228 -10.43 -18.83 -12.25
CA PRO A 228 -9.89 -17.88 -13.24
C PRO A 228 -8.39 -17.55 -13.06
N LEU A 229 -7.75 -17.99 -11.98
CA LEU A 229 -6.36 -17.65 -11.63
C LEU A 229 -5.32 -18.57 -12.31
N THR A 230 -5.35 -18.63 -13.65
CA THR A 230 -4.40 -19.40 -14.47
C THR A 230 -3.41 -18.52 -15.21
N ALA A 231 -2.52 -19.12 -16.02
CA ALA A 231 -1.63 -18.39 -16.92
C ALA A 231 -2.37 -17.50 -17.94
N ALA A 232 -3.67 -17.74 -18.18
CA ALA A 232 -4.51 -16.92 -19.04
C ALA A 232 -5.16 -15.72 -18.30
N ALA A 233 -4.93 -15.59 -16.99
CA ALA A 233 -5.41 -14.42 -16.25
C ALA A 233 -4.69 -13.15 -16.71
N SER A 234 -5.34 -12.02 -16.50
CA SER A 234 -4.89 -10.68 -16.85
C SER A 234 -5.38 -9.67 -15.80
N PRO A 235 -4.94 -8.42 -15.83
CA PRO A 235 -5.47 -7.37 -14.95
C PRO A 235 -6.99 -7.18 -15.09
N THR A 236 -7.54 -7.49 -16.28
CA THR A 236 -8.98 -7.40 -16.59
C THR A 236 -9.76 -8.67 -16.28
N THR A 237 -9.11 -9.72 -15.77
CA THR A 237 -9.80 -10.95 -15.34
C THR A 237 -10.69 -10.66 -14.13
N LEU A 238 -11.95 -11.09 -14.21
CA LEU A 238 -12.89 -10.95 -13.10
C LEU A 238 -12.71 -12.07 -12.07
N VAL A 239 -12.64 -11.68 -10.80
CA VAL A 239 -12.53 -12.60 -9.66
C VAL A 239 -13.60 -12.31 -8.62
N THR A 240 -14.05 -13.35 -7.94
CA THR A 240 -14.94 -13.24 -6.79
C THR A 240 -14.20 -12.78 -5.55
N ALA A 241 -14.96 -12.29 -4.57
CA ALA A 241 -14.43 -11.93 -3.26
C ALA A 241 -13.71 -13.09 -2.55
N ALA A 242 -14.14 -14.34 -2.75
CA ALA A 242 -13.48 -15.52 -2.18
C ALA A 242 -12.12 -15.77 -2.86
N GLU A 243 -12.07 -15.71 -4.19
CA GLU A 243 -10.84 -15.91 -4.96
C GLU A 243 -9.80 -14.82 -4.66
N ALA A 244 -10.20 -13.56 -4.57
CA ALA A 244 -9.29 -12.46 -4.27
C ALA A 244 -8.64 -12.55 -2.87
N ARG A 245 -9.34 -13.11 -1.88
CA ARG A 245 -8.87 -13.17 -0.48
C ARG A 245 -8.02 -14.38 -0.14
N THR A 246 -8.28 -15.50 -0.80
CA THR A 246 -7.75 -16.80 -0.38
C THR A 246 -6.51 -17.23 -1.16
N ASN A 247 -6.19 -16.55 -2.27
CA ASN A 247 -5.08 -16.92 -3.13
C ASN A 247 -3.90 -15.96 -2.99
N ARG A 248 -2.72 -16.46 -3.35
CA ARG A 248 -1.51 -15.65 -3.49
C ARG A 248 -1.65 -14.63 -4.61
N ALA A 249 -0.84 -13.58 -4.55
CA ALA A 249 -0.63 -12.70 -5.69
C ALA A 249 -0.12 -13.50 -6.90
N ILE A 250 -0.78 -13.31 -8.05
CA ILE A 250 -0.31 -13.80 -9.35
C ILE A 250 0.12 -12.66 -10.27
N LEU A 251 -0.33 -11.43 -10.02
CA LEU A 251 0.18 -10.22 -10.66
C LEU A 251 1.10 -9.47 -9.69
N PHE A 252 2.02 -8.65 -10.22
CA PHE A 252 2.84 -7.77 -9.41
C PHE A 252 2.02 -6.57 -8.90
N ARG A 253 1.17 -6.82 -7.89
CA ARG A 253 0.32 -5.85 -7.22
C ARG A 253 0.65 -5.85 -5.73
N ARG A 254 1.73 -5.15 -5.37
CA ARG A 254 2.30 -5.09 -4.02
C ARG A 254 2.14 -3.70 -3.43
N ALA A 255 1.98 -3.64 -2.11
CA ALA A 255 1.86 -2.38 -1.38
C ALA A 255 2.40 -2.50 0.05
N LEU A 256 2.64 -1.34 0.65
CA LEU A 256 2.82 -1.19 2.08
C LEU A 256 1.56 -0.56 2.67
N LYS A 257 1.14 -1.02 3.84
CA LYS A 257 0.04 -0.41 4.58
C LYS A 257 0.52 0.00 5.97
N LEU A 258 0.39 1.28 6.31
CA LEU A 258 0.72 1.82 7.62
C LEU A 258 -0.54 1.83 8.48
N THR A 259 -0.43 1.26 9.68
CA THR A 259 -1.50 1.25 10.69
C THR A 259 -0.99 1.79 12.02
N ASN A 260 -1.92 2.19 12.89
CA ASN A 260 -1.63 2.61 14.27
C ASN A 260 -0.67 3.79 14.40
N GLY A 261 -0.63 4.68 13.40
CA GLY A 261 0.24 5.87 13.40
C GLY A 261 -0.29 7.09 14.16
N GLY A 262 -1.29 6.96 15.04
CA GLY A 262 -1.90 8.11 15.73
C GLY A 262 -0.93 8.93 16.60
N LEU A 263 -1.39 10.07 17.12
CA LEU A 263 -0.61 10.93 18.02
C LEU A 263 0.00 10.12 19.18
N GLY A 264 1.30 10.32 19.42
CA GLY A 264 2.05 9.60 20.46
C GLY A 264 2.56 8.21 20.05
N ASN A 265 2.13 7.67 18.91
CA ASN A 265 2.58 6.35 18.44
C ASN A 265 3.81 6.41 17.51
N LEU A 266 4.22 7.60 17.07
CA LEU A 266 5.44 7.78 16.30
C LEU A 266 6.63 7.99 17.22
N VAL A 267 7.74 7.33 16.91
CA VAL A 267 9.01 7.51 17.60
C VAL A 267 9.53 8.95 17.45
N GLN A 268 10.16 9.47 18.50
CA GLN A 268 10.79 10.78 18.50
C GLN A 268 12.29 10.67 18.16
N PRO A 269 12.91 11.69 17.56
CA PRO A 269 12.32 12.97 17.15
C PRO A 269 11.56 12.94 15.81
N GLY A 270 11.64 11.82 15.06
CA GLY A 270 11.07 11.73 13.73
C GLY A 270 11.02 10.33 13.15
N LEU A 271 10.13 10.12 12.18
CA LEU A 271 10.00 8.89 11.42
C LEU A 271 9.66 9.16 9.95
N THR A 272 10.54 8.73 9.05
CA THR A 272 10.30 8.70 7.60
C THR A 272 10.07 7.28 7.13
N ILE A 273 8.99 7.05 6.38
CA ILE A 273 8.77 5.80 5.64
C ILE A 273 9.07 6.08 4.17
N ALA A 274 10.04 5.38 3.59
CA ALA A 274 10.36 5.41 2.18
C ALA A 274 10.02 4.04 1.56
N ALA A 275 9.22 4.01 0.50
CA ALA A 275 8.79 2.79 -0.15
C ALA A 275 8.86 2.92 -1.67
N GLU A 276 9.32 1.86 -2.34
CA GLU A 276 9.16 1.75 -3.80
C GLU A 276 7.72 1.39 -4.20
N ASN A 277 6.99 0.79 -3.27
CA ASN A 277 5.61 0.38 -3.47
C ASN A 277 4.63 1.51 -3.14
N PRO A 278 3.38 1.45 -3.64
CA PRO A 278 2.31 2.30 -3.12
C PRO A 278 2.09 2.08 -1.63
N VAL A 279 1.77 3.17 -0.92
CA VAL A 279 1.53 3.19 0.52
C VAL A 279 0.08 3.56 0.82
N TYR A 280 -0.59 2.70 1.58
CA TYR A 280 -1.87 3.00 2.21
C TYR A 280 -1.64 3.46 3.65
N VAL A 281 -2.14 4.64 4.03
CA VAL A 281 -2.06 5.14 5.41
C VAL A 281 -3.44 5.04 6.03
N GLN A 282 -3.60 4.12 6.99
CA GLN A 282 -4.88 3.89 7.65
C GLN A 282 -4.96 4.54 9.03
N GLY A 283 -6.04 5.29 9.24
CA GLY A 283 -6.40 5.94 10.48
C GLY A 283 -5.66 7.26 10.70
N ASN A 284 -5.93 7.90 11.83
CA ASN A 284 -5.23 9.13 12.18
C ASN A 284 -3.71 8.88 12.20
N TYR A 285 -2.94 9.83 11.68
CA TYR A 285 -1.49 9.72 11.57
C TYR A 285 -0.81 10.96 12.14
N ASN A 286 0.02 10.79 13.17
CA ASN A 286 0.72 11.83 13.92
C ASN A 286 -0.22 12.96 14.43
N ALA A 287 -1.47 12.58 14.65
CA ALA A 287 -2.60 13.40 15.04
C ALA A 287 -3.67 12.47 15.65
N ASN A 288 -4.75 13.02 16.20
CA ASN A 288 -5.84 12.23 16.75
C ASN A 288 -7.20 12.89 16.47
N ALA A 289 -8.28 12.32 17.01
CA ALA A 289 -9.63 12.87 16.82
C ALA A 289 -9.81 14.29 17.39
N GLY A 290 -8.93 14.72 18.30
CA GLY A 290 -8.87 16.10 18.83
C GLY A 290 -8.07 17.07 17.97
N GLY A 291 -7.50 16.63 16.85
CA GLY A 291 -6.79 17.47 15.88
C GLY A 291 -5.28 17.27 15.85
N PHE A 292 -4.59 18.33 15.42
CA PHE A 292 -3.12 18.42 15.36
C PHE A 292 -2.53 18.79 16.73
N GLN A 293 -2.76 17.95 17.74
CA GLN A 293 -2.24 18.17 19.10
C GLN A 293 -0.74 17.85 19.19
N GLU A 294 -0.13 18.33 20.28
CA GLU A 294 1.29 18.18 20.59
C GLU A 294 1.54 17.18 21.74
N PRO A 295 2.74 16.59 21.86
CA PRO A 295 3.87 16.70 20.91
C PRO A 295 3.66 15.81 19.67
N ASN A 296 3.88 16.37 18.47
CA ASN A 296 4.02 15.58 17.24
C ASN A 296 5.45 15.04 17.08
N SER A 297 5.62 14.12 16.14
CA SER A 297 6.93 13.66 15.65
C SER A 297 7.14 14.17 14.22
N ALA A 298 8.37 14.53 13.83
CA ALA A 298 8.64 14.95 12.45
C ALA A 298 8.49 13.75 11.51
N SER A 299 7.49 13.75 10.63
CA SER A 299 7.17 12.54 9.85
C SER A 299 6.97 12.78 8.35
N ALA A 300 7.43 11.80 7.56
CA ALA A 300 7.23 11.77 6.11
C ALA A 300 6.88 10.37 5.61
N VAL A 301 6.11 10.32 4.52
CA VAL A 301 5.91 9.13 3.69
C VAL A 301 6.35 9.46 2.26
N ILE A 302 7.31 8.70 1.74
CA ILE A 302 7.84 8.80 0.38
C ILE A 302 7.49 7.49 -0.31
N ALA A 303 6.63 7.52 -1.34
CA ALA A 303 6.09 6.28 -1.93
C ALA A 303 5.74 6.44 -3.41
N ASP A 304 5.61 5.34 -4.14
CA ASP A 304 5.11 5.36 -5.54
C ASP A 304 3.80 6.14 -5.69
N ALA A 305 2.87 5.88 -4.78
CA ALA A 305 1.63 6.62 -4.60
C ALA A 305 1.18 6.53 -3.14
N VAL A 306 0.40 7.50 -2.65
CA VAL A 306 -0.17 7.49 -1.30
C VAL A 306 -1.69 7.55 -1.32
N THR A 307 -2.31 6.59 -0.64
CA THR A 307 -3.76 6.51 -0.44
C THR A 307 -4.07 6.66 1.05
N LEU A 308 -4.95 7.60 1.39
CA LEU A 308 -5.39 7.82 2.78
C LEU A 308 -6.70 7.07 3.04
N LEU A 309 -6.73 6.31 4.15
CA LEU A 309 -7.84 5.44 4.54
C LEU A 309 -8.29 5.82 5.95
N SER A 310 -9.59 6.07 6.13
CA SER A 310 -10.17 6.51 7.39
C SER A 310 -9.97 5.50 8.54
N ASN A 311 -10.27 5.93 9.77
CA ASN A 311 -10.32 5.04 10.93
C ASN A 311 -11.36 3.91 10.78
N GLN A 312 -12.33 4.06 9.87
CA GLN A 312 -13.40 3.09 9.63
C GLN A 312 -13.10 2.14 8.47
N TRP A 313 -11.97 2.30 7.79
CA TRP A 313 -11.56 1.42 6.71
C TRP A 313 -11.44 -0.04 7.17
N ASN A 314 -11.96 -0.95 6.35
CA ASN A 314 -11.84 -2.39 6.53
C ASN A 314 -11.54 -3.05 5.17
N ASP A 315 -10.41 -3.74 5.06
CA ASP A 315 -9.98 -4.37 3.81
C ASP A 315 -11.00 -5.41 3.34
N ASN A 316 -11.62 -6.14 4.27
CA ASN A 316 -12.69 -7.08 3.98
C ASN A 316 -13.90 -6.41 3.31
N ASN A 317 -14.24 -5.18 3.71
CA ASN A 317 -15.34 -4.43 3.11
C ASN A 317 -15.00 -3.97 1.70
N SER A 318 -13.73 -3.62 1.44
CA SER A 318 -13.26 -3.26 0.10
C SER A 318 -13.45 -4.39 -0.91
N ILE A 319 -13.20 -5.62 -0.49
CA ILE A 319 -13.34 -6.82 -1.32
C ILE A 319 -14.82 -7.21 -1.50
N ASN A 320 -15.64 -7.09 -0.46
CA ASN A 320 -17.07 -7.44 -0.57
C ASN A 320 -17.89 -6.39 -1.34
N ASN A 321 -17.39 -5.16 -1.43
CA ASN A 321 -18.06 -4.02 -2.07
C ASN A 321 -17.12 -3.30 -3.05
N PRO A 322 -16.57 -4.00 -4.05
CA PRO A 322 -15.48 -3.49 -4.89
C PRO A 322 -15.86 -2.25 -5.71
N HIS A 323 -17.14 -2.14 -6.06
CA HIS A 323 -17.71 -1.10 -6.90
C HIS A 323 -18.81 -0.30 -6.17
N ARG A 324 -18.86 -0.33 -4.83
CA ARG A 324 -19.91 0.35 -4.07
C ARG A 324 -19.33 1.20 -2.94
N PRO A 325 -18.90 2.46 -3.24
CA PRO A 325 -18.34 3.36 -2.24
C PRO A 325 -19.24 3.57 -1.03
N GLY A 326 -20.56 3.64 -1.21
CA GLY A 326 -21.52 3.79 -0.10
C GLY A 326 -21.54 2.65 0.94
N ASN A 327 -20.77 1.58 0.73
CA ASN A 327 -20.52 0.51 1.72
C ASN A 327 -19.08 0.51 2.27
N ARG A 328 -18.29 1.52 1.91
CA ARG A 328 -16.92 1.83 2.36
C ARG A 328 -16.90 3.27 2.87
N VAL A 329 -17.75 3.56 3.85
CA VAL A 329 -18.06 4.94 4.25
C VAL A 329 -17.12 5.42 5.35
N ALA A 330 -16.58 6.63 5.17
CA ALA A 330 -15.86 7.38 6.19
C ALA A 330 -16.79 8.45 6.80
N ASN A 331 -17.38 8.14 7.96
CA ASN A 331 -18.32 8.98 8.71
C ASN A 331 -17.68 9.77 9.86
N THR A 332 -16.40 9.52 10.16
CA THR A 332 -15.66 10.25 11.21
C THR A 332 -14.51 11.02 10.60
N ALA A 333 -14.25 12.22 11.11
CA ALA A 333 -13.12 13.01 10.67
C ALA A 333 -11.79 12.25 10.87
N ALA A 334 -10.92 12.32 9.88
CA ALA A 334 -9.58 11.75 9.92
C ALA A 334 -8.53 12.86 9.89
N TRP A 335 -7.42 12.65 10.59
CA TRP A 335 -6.39 13.65 10.82
C TRP A 335 -5.00 13.10 10.48
N TYR A 336 -4.29 13.79 9.58
CA TYR A 336 -2.99 13.36 9.06
C TYR A 336 -1.99 14.50 9.15
N ARG A 337 -0.90 14.30 9.91
CA ARG A 337 0.20 15.25 10.02
C ARG A 337 1.53 14.66 9.56
N LEU A 338 1.88 14.84 8.30
CA LEU A 338 3.10 14.29 7.71
C LEU A 338 3.45 14.99 6.40
N ALA A 339 4.70 14.97 5.99
CA ALA A 339 5.09 15.29 4.61
C ALA A 339 4.85 14.08 3.70
N ILE A 340 4.47 14.31 2.44
CA ILE A 340 4.25 13.27 1.45
C ILE A 340 5.00 13.62 0.16
N ILE A 341 5.87 12.71 -0.29
CA ILE A 341 6.44 12.72 -1.64
C ILE A 341 5.87 11.51 -2.37
N ALA A 342 5.19 11.74 -3.50
CA ALA A 342 4.58 10.66 -4.25
C ALA A 342 4.54 10.89 -5.76
N GLY A 343 4.36 9.81 -6.50
CA GLY A 343 4.15 9.85 -7.94
C GLY A 343 2.72 10.18 -8.34
N LYS A 344 2.57 10.71 -9.55
CA LYS A 344 1.26 10.94 -10.20
C LYS A 344 1.29 10.45 -11.64
N GLY A 345 0.14 10.12 -12.22
CA GLY A 345 0.10 9.68 -13.62
C GLY A 345 0.40 10.82 -14.59
N PRO A 346 0.88 10.53 -15.81
CA PRO A 346 0.90 11.50 -16.90
C PRO A 346 -0.52 11.85 -17.32
N SER A 347 -0.73 13.10 -17.69
CA SER A 347 -1.99 13.52 -18.32
C SER A 347 -2.01 13.06 -19.78
N PHE A 348 -3.20 12.83 -20.32
CA PHE A 348 -3.45 12.40 -21.69
C PHE A 348 -4.73 13.04 -22.25
N PRO A 349 -4.87 13.14 -23.59
CA PRO A 349 -6.09 13.64 -24.20
C PRO A 349 -7.30 12.81 -23.78
N GLN A 350 -8.40 13.46 -23.43
CA GLN A 350 -9.65 12.79 -23.09
C GLN A 350 -10.09 11.88 -24.25
N PRO A 351 -10.29 10.56 -24.02
CA PRO A 351 -10.80 9.63 -25.02
C PRO A 351 -12.13 10.03 -25.64
N GLY A 352 -12.19 10.06 -26.97
CA GLY A 352 -13.41 10.40 -27.71
C GLY A 352 -14.52 9.35 -27.61
N ALA A 353 -14.17 8.07 -27.41
CA ALA A 353 -15.13 6.98 -27.29
C ALA A 353 -15.78 6.87 -25.90
N PHE A 354 -15.35 7.67 -24.92
CA PHE A 354 -15.81 7.61 -23.53
C PHE A 354 -16.54 8.89 -23.12
N ALA A 355 -17.87 8.83 -23.04
CA ALA A 355 -18.72 9.97 -22.72
C ALA A 355 -19.02 10.06 -21.21
N THR A 356 -18.05 10.42 -20.36
CA THR A 356 -18.18 10.90 -18.94
C THR A 356 -16.78 11.01 -18.28
N PRO A 357 -16.58 11.65 -17.09
CA PRO A 357 -16.61 13.09 -16.75
C PRO A 357 -15.47 13.94 -17.37
N GLN A 358 -15.55 15.28 -17.24
CA GLN A 358 -14.58 16.25 -17.81
C GLN A 358 -13.10 15.97 -17.52
N ASP A 359 -12.79 15.30 -16.41
CA ASP A 359 -11.41 15.24 -15.92
C ASP A 359 -10.68 13.92 -16.24
N PHE A 360 -11.33 12.97 -16.93
CA PHE A 360 -10.65 11.74 -17.36
C PHE A 360 -9.59 12.07 -18.42
N GLY A 361 -8.34 11.70 -18.16
CA GLY A 361 -7.17 12.17 -18.90
C GLY A 361 -6.35 13.25 -18.19
N THR A 362 -6.88 13.84 -17.11
CA THR A 362 -6.08 14.66 -16.20
C THR A 362 -5.45 13.79 -15.10
N ASP A 363 -4.48 14.35 -14.39
CA ASP A 363 -3.96 13.76 -13.14
C ASP A 363 -4.87 14.03 -11.92
N GLY A 364 -5.98 14.77 -12.11
CA GLY A 364 -6.88 15.26 -11.07
C GLY A 364 -6.27 16.35 -10.18
N GLY A 365 -5.10 16.90 -10.52
CA GLY A 365 -4.44 17.97 -9.77
C GLY A 365 -4.20 17.67 -8.28
N VAL A 366 -4.04 18.73 -7.50
CA VAL A 366 -3.72 18.65 -6.05
C VAL A 366 -4.78 17.87 -5.27
N HIS A 367 -6.05 17.96 -5.67
CA HIS A 367 -7.15 17.32 -4.94
C HIS A 367 -7.19 15.80 -5.08
N ASN A 368 -6.54 15.25 -6.12
CA ASN A 368 -6.40 13.81 -6.37
C ASN A 368 -4.96 13.29 -6.13
N PHE A 369 -4.01 14.17 -5.80
CA PHE A 369 -2.63 13.77 -5.49
C PHE A 369 -2.58 12.78 -4.32
N LEU A 370 -3.34 13.09 -3.25
CA LEU A 370 -3.66 12.13 -2.21
C LEU A 370 -4.88 11.32 -2.66
N ARG A 371 -4.72 10.00 -2.75
CA ARG A 371 -5.75 9.10 -3.29
C ARG A 371 -6.74 8.66 -2.20
N TYR A 372 -7.94 8.27 -2.63
CA TYR A 372 -9.04 7.79 -1.76
C TYR A 372 -9.74 6.59 -2.36
N LEU A 373 -10.31 5.75 -1.48
CA LEU A 373 -11.12 4.58 -1.86
C LEU A 373 -12.48 4.52 -1.16
N GLU A 374 -12.77 5.50 -0.30
CA GLU A 374 -13.96 5.54 0.55
C GLU A 374 -14.98 6.53 0.03
N ASP A 375 -16.22 6.37 0.49
CA ASP A 375 -17.25 7.40 0.42
C ASP A 375 -17.16 8.30 1.66
N TRP A 376 -16.69 9.53 1.47
CA TRP A 376 -16.39 10.43 2.58
C TRP A 376 -17.57 11.34 2.94
N ASN A 377 -18.22 11.00 4.06
CA ASN A 377 -19.25 11.83 4.71
C ASN A 377 -18.66 12.70 5.83
N ALA A 378 -17.34 12.73 5.97
CA ALA A 378 -16.62 13.49 6.98
C ALA A 378 -15.40 14.20 6.40
N ALA A 379 -14.85 15.15 7.17
CA ALA A 379 -13.67 15.88 6.78
C ALA A 379 -12.40 15.02 6.86
N LEU A 380 -11.50 15.25 5.91
CA LEU A 380 -10.11 14.82 6.00
C LEU A 380 -9.25 16.05 6.25
N ASN A 381 -8.63 16.10 7.42
CA ASN A 381 -7.76 17.18 7.83
C ASN A 381 -6.31 16.75 7.60
N TYR A 382 -5.61 17.50 6.76
CA TYR A 382 -4.22 17.24 6.43
C TYR A 382 -3.39 18.47 6.78
N ARG A 383 -2.31 18.27 7.55
CA ARG A 383 -1.30 19.27 7.83
C ARG A 383 0.06 18.72 7.44
N GLY A 384 0.71 19.32 6.46
CA GLY A 384 1.94 18.76 5.94
C GLY A 384 2.50 19.50 4.74
N SER A 385 3.29 18.79 3.95
CA SER A 385 3.77 19.25 2.64
C SER A 385 3.57 18.13 1.65
N ILE A 386 3.12 18.45 0.43
CA ILE A 386 2.98 17.47 -0.65
C ILE A 386 3.89 17.87 -1.81
N ALA A 387 4.63 16.91 -2.34
CA ALA A 387 5.47 17.13 -3.51
C ALA A 387 5.39 15.95 -4.47
N SER A 388 5.35 16.23 -5.77
CA SER A 388 5.40 15.23 -6.82
C SER A 388 6.73 15.30 -7.55
N PHE A 389 7.50 14.20 -7.53
CA PHE A 389 8.85 14.15 -8.12
C PHE A 389 8.93 13.28 -9.38
N TYR A 390 7.98 12.36 -9.58
CA TYR A 390 8.06 11.34 -10.62
C TYR A 390 6.67 10.85 -11.06
N PHE A 391 6.65 10.09 -12.16
CA PHE A 391 5.49 9.28 -12.50
C PHE A 391 5.49 7.98 -11.68
N ASN A 392 4.31 7.61 -11.19
CA ASN A 392 4.10 6.35 -10.48
C ASN A 392 4.26 5.17 -11.45
N ARG A 393 5.00 4.15 -11.02
CA ARG A 393 5.35 2.96 -11.80
C ARG A 393 4.66 1.68 -11.28
N GLN A 394 4.09 1.69 -10.07
CA GLN A 394 3.44 0.50 -9.50
C GLN A 394 1.92 0.65 -9.36
N ALA A 395 1.42 1.73 -8.77
CA ALA A 395 -0.01 2.01 -8.67
C ALA A 395 -0.49 2.86 -9.84
N VAL A 396 -0.45 2.31 -11.05
CA VAL A 396 -0.66 2.99 -12.34
C VAL A 396 -2.10 3.41 -12.64
N GLY A 397 -3.06 3.08 -11.77
CA GLY A 397 -4.47 3.40 -11.98
C GLY A 397 -4.71 4.88 -12.27
N VAL A 398 -5.25 5.16 -13.46
CA VAL A 398 -5.60 6.52 -13.89
C VAL A 398 -6.66 7.15 -12.98
N TYR A 399 -6.62 8.47 -12.85
CA TYR A 399 -7.70 9.20 -12.19
C TYR A 399 -9.00 9.00 -12.94
N LYS A 400 -10.07 8.65 -12.21
CA LYS A 400 -11.42 8.50 -12.73
C LYS A 400 -12.43 8.74 -11.62
N CYS A 401 -13.60 9.22 -12.02
CA CYS A 401 -14.71 9.57 -11.15
C CYS A 401 -16.02 9.34 -11.93
N CYS A 402 -17.21 9.39 -11.34
CA CYS A 402 -17.57 9.74 -9.96
C CYS A 402 -18.54 8.71 -9.37
N THR A 403 -18.39 7.44 -9.73
CA THR A 403 -19.28 6.34 -9.34
C THR A 403 -18.61 5.36 -8.39
N ASN A 404 -17.43 4.84 -8.72
CA ASN A 404 -16.79 3.76 -7.97
C ASN A 404 -15.47 4.18 -7.31
N VAL A 405 -14.75 5.13 -7.92
CA VAL A 405 -13.36 5.42 -7.54
C VAL A 405 -13.25 6.65 -6.63
N TYR A 406 -14.04 7.68 -6.87
CA TYR A 406 -13.79 8.98 -6.27
C TYR A 406 -15.06 9.62 -5.69
N SER A 407 -15.15 9.62 -4.36
CA SER A 407 -16.10 10.40 -3.55
C SER A 407 -15.30 11.12 -2.46
N PRO A 408 -14.75 12.32 -2.75
CA PRO A 408 -13.73 12.92 -1.91
C PRO A 408 -14.29 13.53 -0.63
N PRO A 409 -13.48 13.63 0.44
CA PRO A 409 -13.86 14.34 1.65
C PRO A 409 -13.93 15.84 1.45
N THR A 410 -14.60 16.52 2.38
CA THR A 410 -14.28 17.92 2.68
C THR A 410 -12.82 17.99 3.14
N ARG A 411 -11.96 18.62 2.33
CA ARG A 411 -10.50 18.67 2.55
C ARG A 411 -10.11 19.87 3.42
N GLY A 412 -9.62 19.61 4.63
CA GLY A 412 -8.96 20.59 5.49
C GLY A 412 -7.44 20.56 5.29
N TYR A 413 -6.97 20.95 4.10
CA TYR A 413 -5.54 20.92 3.76
C TYR A 413 -4.83 22.19 4.21
N THR A 414 -3.75 22.02 4.96
CA THR A 414 -2.93 23.11 5.46
C THR A 414 -1.46 22.75 5.36
N PHE A 415 -0.62 23.75 5.10
CA PHE A 415 0.82 23.56 5.15
C PHE A 415 1.29 23.45 6.61
N ASP A 416 2.21 22.52 6.90
CA ASP A 416 2.85 22.45 8.21
C ASP A 416 3.98 23.47 8.31
N VAL A 417 3.72 24.57 9.03
CA VAL A 417 4.68 25.66 9.21
C VAL A 417 5.97 25.23 9.92
N GLU A 418 5.96 24.11 10.64
CA GLU A 418 7.19 23.55 11.22
C GLU A 418 8.20 23.15 10.16
N PHE A 419 7.76 22.80 8.94
CA PHE A 419 8.66 22.46 7.84
C PHE A 419 9.41 23.67 7.26
N LEU A 420 9.13 24.89 7.74
CA LEU A 420 9.99 26.07 7.47
C LEU A 420 11.25 26.06 8.34
N GLN A 421 11.28 25.26 9.41
CA GLN A 421 12.42 25.14 10.31
C GLN A 421 13.19 23.86 9.97
N PRO A 422 14.44 23.95 9.44
CA PRO A 422 15.20 22.77 9.02
C PRO A 422 15.38 21.70 10.10
N ALA A 423 15.42 22.09 11.38
CA ALA A 423 15.54 21.16 12.50
C ALA A 423 14.28 20.31 12.75
N LEU A 424 13.12 20.75 12.27
CA LEU A 424 11.83 20.06 12.39
C LEU A 424 11.43 19.32 11.12
N LEU A 425 12.32 19.26 10.12
CA LEU A 425 12.11 18.44 8.94
C LEU A 425 12.17 16.95 9.29
N PRO A 426 11.34 16.11 8.66
CA PRO A 426 11.43 14.68 8.81
C PRO A 426 12.84 14.13 8.53
N PRO A 427 13.23 13.00 9.16
CA PRO A 427 14.54 12.39 8.94
C PRO A 427 14.82 12.15 7.45
N ASN A 428 16.02 12.48 7.00
CA ASN A 428 16.45 12.32 5.60
C ASN A 428 15.56 13.04 4.56
N THR A 429 14.93 14.16 4.93
CA THR A 429 14.21 15.02 3.98
C THR A 429 15.16 15.44 2.84
N PRO A 430 14.76 15.28 1.56
CA PRO A 430 15.54 15.77 0.43
C PRO A 430 15.77 17.28 0.53
N MET A 431 17.02 17.72 0.48
CA MET A 431 17.40 19.14 0.55
C MET A 431 18.20 19.53 -0.69
N PHE A 432 17.77 20.58 -1.38
CA PHE A 432 18.63 21.29 -2.31
C PHE A 432 19.60 22.16 -1.51
N ARG A 433 20.91 22.03 -1.78
CA ARG A 433 21.94 22.88 -1.19
C ARG A 433 22.46 23.81 -2.26
N ASP A 434 22.16 25.11 -2.12
CA ASP A 434 22.82 26.13 -2.92
C ASP A 434 24.16 26.51 -2.26
N LEU A 435 25.22 26.54 -3.05
CA LEU A 435 26.55 26.94 -2.61
C LEU A 435 26.89 28.26 -3.30
N ASN A 436 26.65 29.36 -2.60
CA ASN A 436 27.07 30.67 -3.07
C ASN A 436 28.52 30.94 -2.63
N ALA A 437 29.46 30.91 -3.58
CA ALA A 437 30.85 31.25 -3.31
C ALA A 437 30.97 32.78 -3.10
N THR A 438 31.05 33.21 -1.84
CA THR A 438 31.16 34.63 -1.46
C THR A 438 32.57 35.21 -1.68
N GLY A 439 33.56 34.38 -2.03
CA GLY A 439 34.92 34.78 -2.37
C GLY A 439 35.90 33.59 -2.33
N PHE A 440 37.14 33.82 -2.78
CA PHE A 440 38.26 32.89 -2.60
C PHE A 440 39.41 33.60 -1.88
N THR A 441 40.20 32.86 -1.10
CA THR A 441 41.47 33.32 -0.54
C THR A 441 42.54 32.27 -0.85
N GLN A 442 43.64 32.73 -1.43
CA GLN A 442 44.80 31.89 -1.70
C GLN A 442 45.61 31.72 -0.40
N VAL A 443 45.80 30.48 0.05
CA VAL A 443 46.76 30.17 1.11
C VAL A 443 48.09 29.85 0.44
N ILE A 444 49.03 30.79 0.48
CA ILE A 444 50.40 30.59 0.02
C ILE A 444 51.14 29.87 1.16
N ARG A 445 51.71 28.69 0.86
CA ARG A 445 52.54 27.90 1.78
C ARG A 445 54.01 28.09 1.50
#